data_AF-A0AAW8W2V7-F1
#
_entry.id   AF-A0AAW8W2V7-F1
#
_cell.length_a   1.000
_cell.length_b   1.000
_cell.length_c   1.000
_cell.angle_alpha   90.00
_cell.angle_beta   90.00
_cell.angle_gamma   90.00
#
_symmetry.space_group_name_H-M   'P 1'
#
loop_
_entity.id
_entity.type
_entity.pdbx_description
1 polymer ?
#
loop_
_entity_poly.entity_id
_entity_poly.type
_entity_poly.pdbx_seq_one_letter_code
_entity_poly.pdbx_strand_id
1 'polypeptide(L)'
;MAFHRIFVLDLAGVGMGEAPDANRFQSVGADTIGHVAQQWPGDLSLPTLQRLGFGNIRITNPIPGIPPVEQPTGYFGRLHMAAQDNRRATGLREMWDYTGPIRTESVFTTLTAAGYSVTLAGPFLSYLATQTPAERFQVGTNQAAFQILYDRLNAPVSGLTYVVLPEFRFAGEQQDLEASAQALQMTDQHLAQVIHDLGANDLLILTATHAADQTFGPTPTREYLPLLVYSPSRQAGHALGIRRTLADVGATVLENYGVAPATTGHSLLNELTQ
;
A
#
# COMPACT_ATOMS: atom_id res chain seq x y z
N MET A 1 9.10 -9.89 -18.52
CA MET A 1 9.09 -8.92 -17.41
C MET A 1 8.76 -7.54 -17.96
N ALA A 2 7.72 -6.91 -17.43
CA ALA A 2 7.28 -5.58 -17.89
C ALA A 2 7.99 -4.45 -17.15
N PHE A 3 8.25 -4.63 -15.86
CA PHE A 3 8.90 -3.67 -14.98
C PHE A 3 10.17 -4.28 -14.37
N HIS A 4 11.27 -3.54 -14.42
CA HIS A 4 12.57 -4.01 -13.92
C HIS A 4 12.66 -3.95 -12.39
N ARG A 5 11.98 -2.97 -11.78
CA ARG A 5 11.92 -2.78 -10.32
C ARG A 5 10.49 -2.50 -9.92
N ILE A 6 10.08 -3.07 -8.79
CA ILE A 6 8.78 -2.79 -8.19
C ILE A 6 9.00 -2.25 -6.78
N PHE A 7 8.42 -1.09 -6.51
CA PHE A 7 8.41 -0.44 -5.21
C PHE A 7 6.98 -0.51 -4.66
N VAL A 8 6.82 -1.10 -3.48
CA VAL A 8 5.53 -1.20 -2.80
C VAL A 8 5.61 -0.45 -1.48
N LEU A 9 4.84 0.63 -1.33
CA LEU A 9 4.75 1.44 -0.13
C LEU A 9 3.45 1.10 0.61
N ASP A 10 3.59 0.58 1.83
CA ASP A 10 2.49 0.31 2.76
C ASP A 10 2.28 1.51 3.68
N LEU A 11 1.18 2.22 3.44
CA LEU A 11 0.63 3.31 4.25
C LEU A 11 -0.02 2.73 5.50
N ALA A 12 0.80 2.21 6.42
CA ALA A 12 0.33 1.39 7.54
C ALA A 12 -0.79 2.09 8.33
N GLY A 13 -1.97 1.47 8.37
CA GLY A 13 -3.13 1.97 9.09
C GLY A 13 -4.09 2.82 8.27
N VAL A 14 -3.76 3.22 7.03
CA VAL A 14 -4.64 4.05 6.19
C VAL A 14 -5.77 3.22 5.58
N GLY A 15 -7.00 3.46 6.05
CA GLY A 15 -8.25 2.92 5.52
C GLY A 15 -9.02 3.89 4.62
N MET A 16 -9.97 3.34 3.85
CA MET A 16 -10.76 4.03 2.82
C MET A 16 -12.28 3.92 3.05
N GLY A 17 -12.71 3.77 4.30
CA GLY A 17 -14.11 3.54 4.63
C GLY A 17 -14.44 2.06 4.79
N GLU A 18 -15.48 1.79 5.58
CA GLU A 18 -15.87 0.45 6.00
C GLU A 18 -15.99 -0.55 4.84
N ALA A 19 -15.51 -1.77 5.10
CA ALA A 19 -15.66 -2.88 4.17
C ALA A 19 -17.06 -3.51 4.30
N PRO A 20 -17.53 -4.30 3.31
CA PRO A 20 -18.87 -4.91 3.35
C PRO A 20 -19.11 -5.84 4.55
N ASP A 21 -18.04 -6.34 5.17
CA ASP A 21 -18.07 -7.24 6.32
C ASP A 21 -17.71 -6.54 7.65
N ALA A 22 -17.72 -5.20 7.70
CA ALA A 22 -17.34 -4.42 8.88
C ALA A 22 -18.18 -4.70 10.13
N ASN A 23 -19.44 -5.10 9.96
CA ASN A 23 -20.33 -5.51 11.04
C ASN A 23 -19.82 -6.71 11.85
N ARG A 24 -18.99 -7.58 11.26
CA ARG A 24 -18.38 -8.74 11.94
C ARG A 24 -17.20 -8.34 12.83
N PHE A 25 -16.73 -7.10 12.73
CA PHE A 25 -15.51 -6.61 13.37
C PHE A 25 -15.74 -5.33 14.18
N GLN A 26 -16.98 -5.03 14.55
CA GLN A 26 -17.34 -3.80 15.30
C GLN A 26 -16.83 -2.52 14.62
N SER A 27 -16.77 -2.53 13.28
CA SER A 27 -16.20 -1.44 12.48
C SER A 27 -17.25 -0.72 11.63
N VAL A 28 -18.54 -0.86 11.95
CA VAL A 28 -19.60 -0.19 11.19
C VAL A 28 -19.45 1.32 11.37
N GLY A 29 -19.37 2.04 10.26
CA GLY A 29 -19.11 3.48 10.20
C GLY A 29 -17.63 3.86 10.24
N ALA A 30 -16.69 2.91 10.26
CA ALA A 30 -15.27 3.22 10.20
C ALA A 30 -14.92 3.90 8.87
N ASP A 31 -14.16 4.98 8.96
CA ASP A 31 -13.68 5.75 7.82
C ASP A 31 -12.39 6.48 8.19
N THR A 32 -11.27 5.75 8.20
CA THR A 32 -9.97 6.27 8.65
C THR A 32 -9.60 7.58 7.97
N ILE A 33 -9.46 7.59 6.63
CA ILE A 33 -9.02 8.79 5.91
C ILE A 33 -10.08 9.89 5.93
N GLY A 34 -11.36 9.53 5.92
CA GLY A 34 -12.47 10.49 5.97
C GLY A 34 -12.51 11.22 7.31
N HIS A 35 -12.45 10.50 8.43
CA HIS A 35 -12.46 11.08 9.76
C HIS A 35 -11.20 11.90 10.05
N VAL A 36 -10.02 11.48 9.56
CA VAL A 36 -8.80 12.30 9.63
C VAL A 36 -8.99 13.60 8.86
N ALA A 37 -9.48 13.54 7.63
CA ALA A 37 -9.69 14.73 6.80
C ALA A 37 -10.78 15.68 7.34
N GLN A 38 -11.84 15.15 7.96
CA GLN A 38 -12.93 15.95 8.55
C GLN A 38 -12.50 16.70 9.82
N GLN A 39 -11.61 16.11 10.61
CA GLN A 39 -11.16 16.69 11.88
C GLN A 39 -9.92 17.57 11.73
N TRP A 40 -9.26 17.52 10.57
CA TRP A 40 -8.17 18.43 10.25
C TRP A 40 -8.70 19.88 10.19
N PRO A 41 -8.09 20.85 10.92
CA PRO A 41 -8.61 22.22 11.03
C PRO A 41 -8.55 23.05 9.74
N GLY A 42 -8.08 22.48 8.62
CA GLY A 42 -8.07 23.09 7.30
C GLY A 42 -8.34 22.06 6.20
N ASP A 43 -8.02 22.39 4.96
CA ASP A 43 -8.08 21.41 3.86
C ASP A 43 -6.87 20.47 3.93
N LEU A 44 -7.11 19.16 4.06
CA LEU A 44 -6.07 18.16 3.97
C LEU A 44 -5.55 18.09 2.53
N SER A 45 -4.48 18.84 2.25
CA SER A 45 -3.88 18.92 0.91
C SER A 45 -2.83 17.82 0.72
N LEU A 46 -3.12 16.88 -0.19
CA LEU A 46 -2.21 15.81 -0.62
C LEU A 46 -2.08 15.83 -2.16
N PRO A 47 -1.44 16.86 -2.75
CA PRO A 47 -1.46 17.10 -4.20
C PRO A 47 -0.83 15.98 -5.03
N THR A 48 0.14 15.25 -4.50
CA THR A 48 0.77 14.14 -5.22
C THR A 48 -0.17 12.93 -5.28
N LEU A 49 -0.72 12.51 -4.15
CA LEU A 49 -1.73 11.46 -4.06
C LEU A 49 -2.98 11.82 -4.86
N GLN A 50 -3.41 13.08 -4.81
CA GLN A 50 -4.52 13.58 -5.62
C GLN A 50 -4.26 13.37 -7.12
N ARG A 51 -3.07 13.79 -7.61
CA ARG A 51 -2.65 13.60 -9.01
C ARG A 51 -2.54 12.13 -9.42
N LEU A 52 -2.22 11.24 -8.49
CA LEU A 52 -2.21 9.79 -8.71
C LEU A 52 -3.63 9.18 -8.78
N GLY A 53 -4.67 9.92 -8.36
CA GLY A 53 -6.05 9.44 -8.37
C GLY A 53 -6.58 9.02 -6.99
N PHE A 54 -5.93 9.40 -5.88
CA PHE A 54 -6.40 9.06 -4.53
C PHE A 54 -7.82 9.57 -4.25
N GLY A 55 -8.12 10.82 -4.65
CA GLY A 55 -9.47 11.39 -4.57
C GLY A 55 -10.49 10.69 -5.48
N ASN A 56 -10.04 10.03 -6.56
CA ASN A 56 -10.90 9.29 -7.48
C ASN A 56 -11.37 7.94 -6.92
N ILE A 57 -10.73 7.41 -5.86
CA ILE A 57 -11.13 6.15 -5.21
C ILE A 57 -12.54 6.27 -4.60
N ARG A 58 -12.90 7.46 -4.10
CA ARG A 58 -14.13 7.69 -3.31
C ARG A 58 -15.08 8.67 -4.00
N ILE A 59 -15.97 8.13 -4.84
CA ILE A 59 -16.97 8.92 -5.57
C ILE A 59 -18.16 9.32 -4.70
N THR A 60 -18.75 8.36 -3.95
CA THR A 60 -20.02 8.57 -3.22
C THR A 60 -19.83 9.15 -1.82
N ASN A 61 -18.61 9.16 -1.30
CA ASN A 61 -18.25 9.74 -0.01
C ASN A 61 -16.86 10.38 -0.15
N PRO A 62 -16.72 11.55 -0.80
CA PRO A 62 -15.42 12.14 -1.12
C PRO A 62 -14.57 12.43 0.12
N ILE A 63 -13.24 12.46 -0.06
CA ILE A 63 -12.30 12.83 1.00
C ILE A 63 -12.21 14.37 1.04
N PRO A 64 -12.55 15.04 2.16
CA PRO A 64 -12.38 16.48 2.29
C PRO A 64 -10.96 16.93 1.96
N GLY A 65 -10.81 18.02 1.20
CA GLY A 65 -9.51 18.56 0.77
C GLY A 65 -8.84 17.84 -0.40
N ILE A 66 -9.34 16.67 -0.82
CA ILE A 66 -8.72 15.85 -1.89
C ILE A 66 -9.74 15.49 -2.96
N PRO A 67 -10.15 16.45 -3.82
CA PRO A 67 -11.13 16.20 -4.87
C PRO A 67 -10.55 15.29 -5.98
N PRO A 68 -11.40 14.54 -6.70
CA PRO A 68 -10.97 13.73 -7.84
C PRO A 68 -10.38 14.60 -8.95
N VAL A 69 -9.50 14.00 -9.77
CA VAL A 69 -8.93 14.62 -10.96
C VAL A 69 -9.49 13.99 -12.24
N GLU A 70 -9.66 14.77 -13.31
CA GLU A 70 -10.19 14.26 -14.58
C GLU A 70 -9.22 13.31 -15.29
N GLN A 71 -7.92 13.58 -15.19
CA GLN A 71 -6.85 12.82 -15.83
C GLN A 71 -5.82 12.37 -14.77
N PRO A 72 -6.13 11.31 -14.00
CA PRO A 72 -5.20 10.79 -13.02
C PRO A 72 -3.98 10.18 -13.73
N THR A 73 -2.80 10.45 -13.17
CA THR A 73 -1.54 9.91 -13.69
C THR A 73 -1.30 8.46 -13.25
N GLY A 74 -1.98 8.01 -12.19
CA GLY A 74 -1.90 6.67 -11.66
C GLY A 74 -3.20 5.89 -11.85
N TYR A 75 -3.09 4.57 -11.87
CA TYR A 75 -4.24 3.68 -11.74
C TYR A 75 -4.69 3.66 -10.28
N PHE A 76 -5.99 3.63 -10.04
CA PHE A 76 -6.54 3.79 -8.69
C PHE A 76 -7.69 2.83 -8.42
N GLY A 77 -7.80 2.36 -7.18
CA GLY A 77 -8.86 1.46 -6.76
C GLY A 77 -8.82 1.22 -5.26
N ARG A 78 -9.46 0.14 -4.84
CA ARG A 78 -9.45 -0.29 -3.43
C ARG A 78 -9.29 -1.79 -3.29
N LEU A 79 -8.64 -2.22 -2.23
CA LEU A 79 -8.46 -3.62 -1.85
C LEU A 79 -9.41 -3.97 -0.72
N HIS A 80 -10.08 -5.13 -0.84
CA HIS A 80 -10.84 -5.75 0.23
C HIS A 80 -10.05 -6.92 0.79
N MET A 81 -9.91 -7.00 2.12
CA MET A 81 -9.26 -8.12 2.78
C MET A 81 -10.16 -9.36 2.74
N ALA A 82 -9.64 -10.47 2.22
CA ALA A 82 -10.38 -11.72 2.11
C ALA A 82 -10.34 -12.55 3.41
N ALA A 83 -9.28 -12.39 4.20
CA ALA A 83 -9.08 -13.10 5.46
C ALA A 83 -10.24 -12.85 6.44
N GLN A 84 -10.57 -13.89 7.22
CA GLN A 84 -11.71 -13.89 8.15
C GLN A 84 -11.37 -13.31 9.54
N ASP A 85 -10.17 -12.75 9.71
CA ASP A 85 -9.74 -12.03 10.91
C ASP A 85 -9.27 -10.61 10.54
N ASN A 86 -9.05 -9.74 11.53
CA ASN A 86 -8.64 -8.34 11.31
C ASN A 86 -7.38 -7.94 12.08
N ARG A 87 -6.42 -8.85 12.27
CA ARG A 87 -5.17 -8.53 12.97
C ARG A 87 -4.23 -7.75 12.05
N ARG A 88 -3.37 -6.88 12.61
CA ARG A 88 -2.40 -6.08 11.81
C ARG A 88 -1.52 -6.94 10.89
N ALA A 89 -1.13 -8.13 11.33
CA ALA A 89 -0.28 -9.03 10.54
C ALA A 89 -1.03 -9.79 9.44
N THR A 90 -2.35 -9.77 9.45
CA THR A 90 -3.17 -10.60 8.56
C THR A 90 -3.11 -10.12 7.13
N GLY A 91 -3.26 -8.82 6.88
CA GLY A 91 -3.15 -8.30 5.53
C GLY A 91 -1.73 -8.41 4.95
N LEU A 92 -0.69 -8.28 5.79
CA LEU A 92 0.69 -8.57 5.40
C LEU A 92 0.84 -10.00 4.87
N ARG A 93 0.32 -10.97 5.61
CA ARG A 93 0.35 -12.39 5.18
C ARG A 93 -0.57 -12.65 4.00
N GLU A 94 -1.72 -12.01 3.92
CA GLU A 94 -2.61 -12.16 2.76
C GLU A 94 -1.93 -11.67 1.48
N MET A 95 -1.27 -10.51 1.55
CA MET A 95 -0.56 -9.90 0.43
C MET A 95 0.63 -10.74 -0.04
N TRP A 96 1.40 -11.31 0.90
CA TRP A 96 2.72 -11.87 0.61
C TRP A 96 2.86 -13.39 0.80
N ASP A 97 1.96 -14.05 1.54
CA ASP A 97 1.92 -15.52 1.71
C ASP A 97 0.70 -16.17 1.06
N TYR A 98 -0.25 -15.38 0.53
CA TYR A 98 -1.54 -15.85 0.05
C TYR A 98 -2.30 -16.61 1.15
N THR A 99 -3.09 -15.92 1.97
CA THR A 99 -3.84 -16.54 3.09
C THR A 99 -4.89 -17.53 2.56
N GLY A 100 -4.45 -18.77 2.36
CA GLY A 100 -5.26 -19.90 1.91
C GLY A 100 -5.09 -21.10 2.85
N PRO A 101 -5.90 -22.16 2.66
CA PRO A 101 -5.82 -23.37 3.48
C PRO A 101 -4.53 -24.16 3.26
N ILE A 102 -3.84 -23.91 2.13
CA ILE A 102 -2.57 -24.53 1.79
C ILE A 102 -1.47 -23.51 2.03
N ARG A 103 -0.47 -23.88 2.82
CA ARG A 103 0.72 -23.07 3.03
C ARG A 103 1.47 -22.95 1.71
N THR A 104 1.67 -21.72 1.24
CA THR A 104 2.52 -21.43 0.07
C THR A 104 3.84 -20.80 0.52
N GLU A 105 4.81 -20.77 -0.38
CA GLU A 105 6.02 -19.96 -0.18
C GLU A 105 5.67 -18.48 -0.31
N SER A 106 6.33 -17.64 0.49
CA SER A 106 6.10 -16.20 0.41
C SER A 106 6.61 -15.65 -0.91
N VAL A 107 5.98 -14.59 -1.41
CA VAL A 107 6.41 -13.83 -2.60
C VAL A 107 7.89 -13.45 -2.49
N PHE A 108 8.33 -13.06 -1.28
CA PHE A 108 9.73 -12.71 -1.02
C PHE A 108 10.67 -13.90 -1.22
N THR A 109 10.28 -15.09 -0.72
CA THR A 109 11.07 -16.32 -0.87
C THR A 109 11.11 -16.75 -2.33
N THR A 110 9.97 -16.73 -3.03
CA THR A 110 9.90 -17.09 -4.45
C THR A 110 10.77 -16.18 -5.32
N LEU A 111 10.75 -14.86 -5.10
CA LEU A 111 11.59 -13.92 -5.86
C LEU A 111 13.08 -14.13 -5.61
N THR A 112 13.47 -14.27 -4.34
CA THR A 112 14.88 -14.48 -3.99
C THR A 112 15.41 -15.82 -4.52
N ALA A 113 14.59 -16.88 -4.49
CA ALA A 113 14.94 -18.18 -5.08
C ALA A 113 15.13 -18.10 -6.61
N ALA A 114 14.42 -17.19 -7.27
CA ALA A 114 14.57 -16.90 -8.70
C ALA A 114 15.72 -15.92 -9.02
N GLY A 115 16.47 -15.46 -8.01
CA GLY A 115 17.64 -14.60 -8.19
C GLY A 115 17.35 -13.09 -8.23
N TYR A 116 16.11 -12.66 -7.91
CA TYR A 116 15.77 -11.24 -7.83
C TYR A 116 16.09 -10.67 -6.44
N SER A 117 16.45 -9.38 -6.40
CA SER A 117 16.67 -8.67 -5.14
C SER A 117 15.35 -8.46 -4.40
N VAL A 118 15.36 -8.62 -3.08
CA VAL A 118 14.22 -8.27 -2.24
C VAL A 118 14.72 -7.44 -1.05
N THR A 119 14.24 -6.21 -0.96
CA THR A 119 14.50 -5.29 0.15
C THR A 119 13.21 -5.04 0.93
N LEU A 120 13.26 -5.24 2.24
CA LEU A 120 12.15 -5.02 3.17
C LEU A 120 12.56 -3.94 4.16
N ALA A 121 11.78 -2.87 4.27
CA ALA A 121 12.01 -1.82 5.27
C ALA A 121 10.74 -1.55 6.05
N GLY A 122 10.84 -1.47 7.37
CA GLY A 122 9.70 -1.11 8.20
C GLY A 122 9.99 -1.17 9.70
N PRO A 123 8.99 -0.88 10.55
CA PRO A 123 9.11 -1.10 11.98
C PRO A 123 9.28 -2.60 12.26
N PHE A 124 9.62 -2.97 13.50
CA PHE A 124 9.67 -4.37 13.87
C PHE A 124 8.31 -5.04 13.64
N LEU A 125 8.28 -5.95 12.67
CA LEU A 125 7.13 -6.78 12.32
C LEU A 125 7.64 -8.21 12.26
N SER A 126 7.15 -9.06 13.17
CA SER A 126 7.63 -10.44 13.31
C SER A 126 7.62 -11.21 12.00
N TYR A 127 6.61 -10.99 11.16
CA TYR A 127 6.51 -11.59 9.83
C TYR A 127 7.67 -11.18 8.90
N LEU A 128 8.01 -9.89 8.81
CA LEU A 128 9.13 -9.43 7.97
C LEU A 128 10.49 -9.87 8.53
N ALA A 129 10.61 -9.91 9.86
CA ALA A 129 11.81 -10.36 10.57
C ALA A 129 12.14 -11.85 10.34
N THR A 130 11.24 -12.64 9.75
CA THR A 130 11.49 -14.04 9.38
C THR A 130 11.74 -14.27 7.89
N GLN A 131 11.66 -13.23 7.05
CA GLN A 131 11.82 -13.37 5.59
C GLN A 131 13.30 -13.39 5.22
N THR A 132 13.87 -14.58 5.04
CA THR A 132 15.24 -14.79 4.55
C THR A 132 15.19 -15.50 3.20
N PRO A 133 16.07 -15.20 2.24
CA PRO A 133 17.28 -14.37 2.34
C PRO A 133 17.11 -12.87 2.00
N ALA A 134 15.89 -12.31 2.08
CA ALA A 134 15.66 -10.88 1.81
C ALA A 134 16.51 -9.95 2.70
N GLU A 135 16.94 -8.82 2.12
CA GLU A 135 17.63 -7.75 2.84
C GLU A 135 16.60 -6.95 3.67
N ARG A 136 16.88 -6.72 4.95
CA ARG A 136 15.89 -6.20 5.91
C ARG A 136 16.44 -5.02 6.69
N PHE A 137 15.66 -3.94 6.72
CA PHE A 137 15.97 -2.72 7.43
C PHE A 137 14.87 -2.43 8.46
N GLN A 138 15.26 -2.36 9.73
CA GLN A 138 14.34 -1.94 10.79
C GLN A 138 14.38 -0.41 10.91
N VAL A 139 13.27 0.24 10.57
CA VAL A 139 13.12 1.70 10.57
C VAL A 139 11.91 2.12 11.40
N GLY A 140 12.05 3.19 12.18
CA GLY A 140 11.02 3.68 13.11
C GLY A 140 10.25 4.91 12.64
N THR A 141 10.66 5.54 11.54
CA THR A 141 10.09 6.80 11.04
C THR A 141 9.90 6.75 9.53
N ASN A 142 9.00 7.57 8.97
CA ASN A 142 8.84 7.67 7.52
C ASN A 142 10.12 8.21 6.87
N GLN A 143 10.82 9.17 7.51
CA GLN A 143 12.09 9.69 6.99
C GLN A 143 13.12 8.57 6.75
N ALA A 144 13.30 7.68 7.73
CA ALA A 144 14.24 6.58 7.61
C ALA A 144 13.77 5.54 6.56
N ALA A 145 12.45 5.30 6.48
CA ALA A 145 11.87 4.42 5.48
C ALA A 145 12.07 4.97 4.04
N PHE A 146 11.86 6.27 3.84
CA PHE A 146 12.12 6.95 2.57
C PHE A 146 13.60 6.98 2.22
N GLN A 147 14.50 7.10 3.20
CA GLN A 147 15.93 6.99 2.94
C GLN A 147 16.30 5.64 2.31
N ILE A 148 15.77 4.53 2.84
CA ILE A 148 15.97 3.21 2.22
C ILE A 148 15.39 3.17 0.80
N LEU A 149 14.22 3.76 0.59
CA LEU A 149 13.61 3.83 -0.73
C LEU A 149 14.48 4.61 -1.73
N TYR A 150 15.03 5.77 -1.34
CA TYR A 150 15.94 6.56 -2.17
C TYR A 150 17.23 5.82 -2.49
N ASP A 151 17.79 5.08 -1.54
CA ASP A 151 18.97 4.24 -1.79
C ASP A 151 18.64 3.15 -2.84
N ARG A 152 17.44 2.56 -2.79
CA ARG A 152 17.00 1.54 -3.76
C ARG A 152 16.64 2.12 -5.13
N LEU A 153 16.13 3.34 -5.19
CA LEU A 153 15.90 4.06 -6.46
C LEU A 153 17.21 4.31 -7.21
N ASN A 154 18.32 4.50 -6.49
CA ASN A 154 19.65 4.68 -7.08
C ASN A 154 20.39 3.36 -7.38
N ALA A 155 19.89 2.22 -6.88
CA ALA A 155 20.53 0.92 -7.09
C ALA A 155 20.09 0.27 -8.41
N PRO A 156 21.01 -0.18 -9.29
CA PRO A 156 20.68 -0.82 -10.56
C PRO A 156 20.34 -2.31 -10.40
N VAL A 157 19.55 -2.65 -9.38
CA VAL A 157 19.15 -4.04 -9.07
C VAL A 157 17.71 -4.29 -9.47
N SER A 158 17.45 -5.42 -10.12
CA SER A 158 16.09 -5.86 -10.44
C SER A 158 15.47 -6.57 -9.24
N GLY A 159 14.21 -6.26 -8.94
CA GLY A 159 13.52 -6.89 -7.82
C GLY A 159 12.48 -6.04 -7.10
N LEU A 160 12.14 -6.47 -5.90
CA LEU A 160 11.08 -5.89 -5.07
C LEU A 160 11.66 -5.09 -3.92
N THR A 161 11.21 -3.84 -3.76
CA THR A 161 11.41 -3.06 -2.54
C THR A 161 10.07 -2.84 -1.87
N TYR A 162 9.87 -3.41 -0.69
CA TYR A 162 8.66 -3.24 0.11
C TYR A 162 8.97 -2.40 1.36
N VAL A 163 8.28 -1.27 1.50
CA VAL A 163 8.53 -0.28 2.56
C VAL A 163 7.24 -0.03 3.33
N VAL A 164 7.27 -0.21 4.64
CA VAL A 164 6.18 0.12 5.54
C VAL A 164 6.44 1.49 6.15
N LEU A 165 5.52 2.44 5.95
CA LEU A 165 5.56 3.78 6.54
C LEU A 165 4.82 3.76 7.88
N PRO A 166 5.53 3.82 9.03
CA PRO A 166 4.92 3.48 10.30
C PRO A 166 4.19 4.63 11.01
N GLU A 167 4.46 5.89 10.65
CA GLU A 167 4.07 7.03 11.49
C GLU A 167 2.57 7.29 11.52
N PHE A 168 1.85 7.03 10.41
CA PHE A 168 0.38 7.12 10.41
C PHE A 168 -0.23 6.15 11.43
N ARG A 169 0.23 4.89 11.43
CA ARG A 169 -0.19 3.90 12.42
C ARG A 169 0.16 4.34 13.84
N PHE A 170 1.39 4.80 14.07
CA PHE A 170 1.82 5.21 15.41
C PHE A 170 1.02 6.38 15.95
N ALA A 171 0.74 7.38 15.13
CA ALA A 171 -0.14 8.48 15.48
C ALA A 171 -1.56 7.98 15.79
N GLY A 172 -2.09 7.07 14.96
CA GLY A 172 -3.41 6.49 15.20
C GLY A 172 -3.51 5.63 16.47
N GLU A 173 -2.45 4.93 16.87
CA GLU A 173 -2.38 4.20 18.14
C GLU A 173 -2.42 5.13 19.37
N GLN A 174 -1.96 6.37 19.21
CA GLN A 174 -2.09 7.44 20.21
C GLN A 174 -3.35 8.28 20.04
N GLN A 175 -4.19 7.97 19.05
CA GLN A 175 -5.37 8.74 18.66
C GLN A 175 -5.04 10.22 18.36
N ASP A 176 -3.85 10.46 17.82
CA ASP A 176 -3.36 11.78 17.46
C ASP A 176 -3.65 12.06 15.97
N LEU A 177 -4.80 12.69 15.74
CA LEU A 177 -5.29 13.02 14.40
C LEU A 177 -4.42 14.07 13.70
N GLU A 178 -3.86 15.01 14.45
CA GLU A 178 -2.96 16.04 13.91
C GLU A 178 -1.67 15.40 13.41
N ALA A 179 -1.03 14.55 14.23
CA ALA A 179 0.16 13.81 13.82
C ALA A 179 -0.13 12.86 12.63
N SER A 180 -1.35 12.32 12.55
CA SER A 180 -1.76 11.46 11.43
C SER A 180 -1.88 12.23 10.11
N ALA A 181 -2.49 13.42 10.13
CA ALA A 181 -2.54 14.29 8.97
C ALA A 181 -1.14 14.78 8.56
N GLN A 182 -0.28 15.14 9.53
CA GLN A 182 1.12 15.51 9.27
C GLN A 182 1.91 14.34 8.65
N ALA A 183 1.71 13.11 9.11
CA ALA A 183 2.34 11.92 8.53
C ALA A 183 1.91 11.68 7.07
N LEU A 184 0.63 11.95 6.73
CA LEU A 184 0.15 11.90 5.34
C LEU A 184 0.78 12.99 4.48
N GLN A 185 0.86 14.22 4.97
CA GLN A 185 1.47 15.35 4.25
C GLN A 185 2.97 15.11 3.99
N MET A 186 3.70 14.64 4.99
CA MET A 186 5.11 14.26 4.83
C MET A 186 5.27 13.13 3.80
N THR A 187 4.39 12.13 3.84
CA THR A 187 4.37 11.05 2.85
C THR A 187 4.14 11.60 1.43
N ASP A 188 3.15 12.49 1.25
CA ASP A 188 2.85 13.11 -0.04
C ASP A 188 4.03 13.92 -0.61
N GLN A 189 4.75 14.64 0.25
CA GLN A 189 5.95 15.39 -0.12
C GLN A 189 7.08 14.46 -0.61
N HIS A 190 7.37 13.40 0.13
CA HIS A 190 8.38 12.43 -0.29
C HIS A 190 7.96 11.66 -1.55
N LEU A 191 6.68 11.38 -1.73
CA LEU A 191 6.15 10.75 -2.95
C LEU A 191 6.40 11.61 -4.19
N ALA A 192 6.37 12.93 -4.08
CA ALA A 192 6.70 13.81 -5.21
C ALA A 192 8.14 13.55 -5.71
N GLN A 193 9.09 13.40 -4.78
CA GLN A 193 10.48 13.07 -5.10
C GLN A 193 10.60 11.64 -5.65
N VAL A 194 9.94 10.66 -5.02
CA VAL A 194 9.96 9.26 -5.50
C VAL A 194 9.48 9.19 -6.95
N ILE A 195 8.36 9.84 -7.28
CA ILE A 195 7.81 9.86 -8.64
C ILE A 195 8.78 10.48 -9.64
N HIS A 196 9.53 11.51 -9.23
CA HIS A 196 10.54 12.16 -10.08
C HIS A 196 11.72 11.22 -10.37
N ASP A 197 12.14 10.43 -9.37
CA ASP A 197 13.33 9.57 -9.45
C ASP A 197 13.06 8.17 -10.05
N LEU A 198 11.78 7.80 -10.26
CA LEU A 198 11.44 6.53 -10.89
C LEU A 198 11.97 6.47 -12.33
N GLY A 199 12.61 5.35 -12.65
CA GLY A 199 12.99 5.01 -14.03
C GLY A 199 11.78 4.61 -14.87
N ALA A 200 11.91 4.70 -16.19
CA ALA A 200 10.83 4.39 -17.14
C ALA A 200 10.22 2.98 -16.98
N ASN A 201 11.02 2.02 -16.52
CA ASN A 201 10.62 0.62 -16.32
C ASN A 201 10.34 0.27 -14.86
N ASP A 202 10.14 1.27 -13.99
CA ASP A 202 9.78 1.03 -12.60
C ASP A 202 8.28 1.05 -12.40
N LEU A 203 7.82 0.30 -11.41
CA LEU A 203 6.44 0.30 -10.94
C LEU A 203 6.40 0.72 -9.47
N LEU A 204 5.57 1.71 -9.15
CA LEU A 204 5.23 2.11 -7.79
C LEU A 204 3.81 1.65 -7.47
N ILE A 205 3.64 0.94 -6.36
CA ILE A 205 2.34 0.54 -5.80
C ILE A 205 2.23 1.15 -4.41
N LEU A 206 1.17 1.90 -4.15
CA LEU A 206 0.82 2.38 -2.81
C LEU A 206 -0.43 1.65 -2.34
N THR A 207 -0.38 1.11 -1.13
CA THR A 207 -1.50 0.40 -0.50
C THR A 207 -1.40 0.49 1.00
N ALA A 208 -2.31 -0.13 1.73
CA ALA A 208 -2.12 -0.50 3.13
C ALA A 208 -2.26 -2.02 3.31
N THR A 209 -1.87 -2.54 4.48
CA THR A 209 -2.16 -3.94 4.90
C THR A 209 -3.23 -4.04 5.98
N HIS A 210 -3.61 -2.92 6.59
CA HIS A 210 -4.71 -2.82 7.52
C HIS A 210 -5.14 -1.36 7.64
N ALA A 211 -6.35 -1.14 8.14
CA ALA A 211 -6.86 0.16 8.52
C ALA A 211 -6.98 0.27 10.05
N ALA A 212 -6.96 1.48 10.57
CA ALA A 212 -7.19 1.77 11.97
C ALA A 212 -7.78 3.17 12.13
N ASP A 213 -9.12 3.23 12.16
CA ASP A 213 -9.85 4.46 12.41
C ASP A 213 -9.71 4.86 13.88
N GLN A 214 -9.11 6.02 14.09
CA GLN A 214 -8.71 6.54 15.39
C GLN A 214 -9.91 6.91 16.26
N THR A 215 -11.07 7.14 15.64
CA THR A 215 -12.33 7.40 16.35
C THR A 215 -12.92 6.13 16.99
N PHE A 216 -12.47 4.94 16.57
CA PHE A 216 -12.88 3.63 17.12
C PHE A 216 -11.88 3.08 18.16
N GLY A 217 -10.77 3.77 18.39
CA GLY A 217 -9.71 3.35 19.31
C GLY A 217 -8.46 2.79 18.59
N PRO A 218 -7.55 2.13 19.32
CA PRO A 218 -6.22 1.79 18.78
C PRO A 218 -6.20 0.50 17.94
N THR A 219 -7.27 -0.29 17.95
CA THR A 219 -7.34 -1.57 17.25
C THR A 219 -7.70 -1.41 15.78
N PRO A 220 -7.28 -2.33 14.89
CA PRO A 220 -7.63 -2.25 13.47
C PRO A 220 -9.14 -2.25 13.23
N THR A 221 -9.59 -1.34 12.37
CA THR A 221 -10.94 -1.32 11.81
C THR A 221 -11.00 -2.09 10.49
N ARG A 222 -12.18 -2.59 10.16
CA ARG A 222 -12.42 -3.35 8.94
C ARG A 222 -12.88 -2.43 7.82
N GLU A 223 -11.91 -1.97 7.03
CA GLU A 223 -12.13 -1.02 5.93
C GLU A 223 -11.57 -1.56 4.62
N TYR A 224 -12.01 -0.94 3.52
CA TYR A 224 -11.26 -0.99 2.28
C TYR A 224 -9.88 -0.33 2.47
N LEU A 225 -8.89 -0.80 1.72
CA LEU A 225 -7.54 -0.23 1.71
C LEU A 225 -7.28 0.47 0.37
N PRO A 226 -6.51 1.57 0.33
CA PRO A 226 -6.19 2.24 -0.93
C PRO A 226 -5.39 1.32 -1.86
N LEU A 227 -5.58 1.48 -3.16
CA LEU A 227 -4.67 0.95 -4.18
C LEU A 227 -4.38 2.05 -5.18
N LEU A 228 -3.13 2.49 -5.25
CA LEU A 228 -2.62 3.37 -6.29
C LEU A 228 -1.45 2.67 -6.98
N VAL A 229 -1.39 2.77 -8.31
CA VAL A 229 -0.31 2.21 -9.10
C VAL A 229 0.17 3.23 -10.12
N TYR A 230 1.48 3.40 -10.23
CA TYR A 230 2.09 4.39 -11.11
C TYR A 230 3.34 3.83 -11.76
N SER A 231 3.55 4.18 -13.03
CA SER A 231 4.81 3.97 -13.73
C SER A 231 5.07 5.15 -14.67
N PRO A 232 6.31 5.68 -14.78
CA PRO A 232 6.59 6.78 -15.70
C PRO A 232 6.30 6.45 -17.17
N SER A 233 6.33 5.16 -17.56
CA SER A 233 5.98 4.70 -18.91
C SER A 233 4.47 4.59 -19.15
N ARG A 234 3.63 4.83 -18.14
CA ARG A 234 2.16 4.69 -18.17
C ARG A 234 1.49 5.93 -17.58
N GLN A 235 1.35 6.98 -18.39
CA GLN A 235 0.87 8.30 -17.92
C GLN A 235 -0.66 8.51 -18.02
N ALA A 236 -1.42 7.50 -18.44
CA ALA A 236 -2.87 7.53 -18.47
C ALA A 236 -3.43 6.52 -17.47
N GLY A 237 -3.66 6.98 -16.24
CA GLY A 237 -4.21 6.16 -15.17
C GLY A 237 -5.71 5.94 -15.30
N HIS A 238 -6.18 4.76 -14.91
CA HIS A 238 -7.60 4.40 -14.94
C HIS A 238 -8.04 3.67 -13.66
N ALA A 239 -9.35 3.57 -13.46
CA ALA A 239 -9.92 2.87 -12.32
C ALA A 239 -9.66 1.36 -12.40
N LEU A 240 -9.09 0.77 -11.34
CA LEU A 240 -8.89 -0.67 -11.14
C LEU A 240 -10.08 -1.33 -10.43
N GLY A 241 -11.05 -0.52 -9.99
CA GLY A 241 -12.22 -1.00 -9.26
C GLY A 241 -11.87 -1.55 -7.88
N ILE A 242 -12.56 -2.63 -7.49
CA ILE A 242 -12.41 -3.29 -6.19
C ILE A 242 -11.68 -4.61 -6.40
N ARG A 243 -10.50 -4.73 -5.80
CA ARG A 243 -9.76 -5.99 -5.72
C ARG A 243 -10.25 -6.77 -4.51
N ARG A 244 -10.52 -8.06 -4.70
CA ARG A 244 -11.20 -8.90 -3.69
C ARG A 244 -10.27 -9.49 -2.64
N THR A 245 -8.97 -9.28 -2.79
CA THR A 245 -7.94 -9.75 -1.87
C THR A 245 -6.68 -8.90 -1.99
N LEU A 246 -5.94 -8.75 -0.89
CA LEU A 246 -4.61 -8.11 -0.90
C LEU A 246 -3.59 -8.93 -1.69
N ALA A 247 -3.84 -10.23 -1.87
CA ALA A 247 -3.01 -11.14 -2.65
C ALA A 247 -2.81 -10.71 -4.12
N ASP A 248 -3.69 -9.87 -4.67
CA ASP A 248 -3.57 -9.35 -6.04
C ASP A 248 -2.25 -8.58 -6.23
N VAL A 249 -1.76 -7.88 -5.20
CA VAL A 249 -0.47 -7.18 -5.23
C VAL A 249 0.69 -8.18 -5.36
N GLY A 250 0.72 -9.20 -4.50
CA GLY A 250 1.73 -10.26 -4.57
C GLY A 250 1.70 -11.02 -5.90
N ALA A 251 0.50 -11.36 -6.38
CA ALA A 251 0.32 -12.04 -7.67
C ALA A 251 0.86 -11.21 -8.84
N THR A 252 0.62 -9.89 -8.83
CA THR A 252 1.17 -8.96 -9.83
C THR A 252 2.69 -8.93 -9.82
N VAL A 253 3.29 -8.91 -8.63
CA VAL A 253 4.74 -8.95 -8.49
C VAL A 253 5.31 -10.25 -9.08
N LEU A 254 4.77 -11.40 -8.70
CA LEU A 254 5.28 -12.69 -9.20
C LEU A 254 5.06 -12.87 -10.71
N GLU A 255 3.92 -12.43 -11.26
CA GLU A 255 3.68 -12.48 -12.70
C GLU A 255 4.67 -11.59 -13.46
N ASN A 256 4.93 -10.36 -12.98
CA ASN A 256 5.89 -9.47 -13.63
C ASN A 256 7.26 -10.12 -13.80
N TYR A 257 7.73 -10.82 -12.76
CA TYR A 257 9.04 -11.49 -12.76
C TYR A 257 9.02 -12.88 -13.41
N GLY A 258 7.86 -13.36 -13.86
CA GLY A 258 7.72 -14.64 -14.58
C GLY A 258 7.90 -15.87 -13.67
N VAL A 259 7.65 -15.75 -12.38
CA VAL A 259 7.91 -16.79 -11.36
C VAL A 259 6.63 -17.38 -10.77
N ALA A 260 5.54 -17.37 -11.55
CA ALA A 260 4.17 -17.59 -11.07
C ALA A 260 3.94 -18.99 -10.44
N PRO A 261 3.59 -19.08 -9.14
CA PRO A 261 2.89 -20.22 -8.57
C PRO A 261 1.39 -20.13 -8.91
N ALA A 262 0.66 -21.24 -8.74
CA ALA A 262 -0.80 -21.20 -8.62
C ALA A 262 -1.15 -20.47 -7.31
N THR A 263 -1.59 -19.20 -7.40
CA THR A 263 -1.88 -18.35 -6.23
C THR A 263 -3.37 -17.97 -6.20
N THR A 264 -3.85 -17.50 -5.05
CA THR A 264 -5.25 -17.06 -4.86
C THR A 264 -5.51 -15.63 -5.36
N GLY A 265 -4.46 -14.88 -5.72
CA GLY A 265 -4.56 -13.51 -6.21
C GLY A 265 -4.75 -13.44 -7.72
N HIS A 266 -5.47 -12.42 -8.17
CA HIS A 266 -5.59 -12.05 -9.58
C HIS A 266 -4.67 -10.86 -9.83
N SER A 267 -3.61 -11.10 -10.58
CA SER A 267 -2.69 -10.04 -10.99
C SER A 267 -3.41 -8.90 -11.71
N LEU A 268 -2.90 -7.68 -11.52
CA LEU A 268 -3.31 -6.48 -12.25
C LEU A 268 -2.35 -6.16 -13.42
N LEU A 269 -1.36 -7.00 -13.71
CA LEU A 269 -0.30 -6.70 -14.69
C LEU A 269 -0.85 -6.43 -16.10
N ASN A 270 -1.90 -7.14 -16.50
CA ASN A 270 -2.53 -6.94 -17.80
C ASN A 270 -3.16 -5.55 -17.89
N GLU A 271 -3.86 -5.11 -16.85
CA GLU A 271 -4.45 -3.77 -16.76
C GLU A 271 -3.38 -2.65 -16.80
N LEU A 272 -2.17 -2.93 -16.32
CA LEU A 272 -1.05 -1.97 -16.32
C LEU A 272 -0.24 -1.93 -17.62
N THR A 273 -0.34 -2.97 -18.45
CA THR A 273 0.53 -3.13 -19.64
C THR A 273 -0.19 -2.98 -20.97
N GLN A 274 -1.52 -2.98 -20.96
CA GLN A 274 -2.36 -2.60 -22.09
C GLN A 274 -2.23 -1.12 -22.48
#